data_AF-K1PGV6-F1
#
_entry.id   AF-K1PGV6-F1
#
_cell.length_a   1.000
_cell.length_b   1.000
_cell.length_c   1.000
_cell.angle_alpha   90.00
_cell.angle_beta   90.00
_cell.angle_gamma   90.00
#
_symmetry.space_group_name_H-M   'P 1'
#
loop_
_entity.id
_entity.type
_entity.pdbx_description
1 polymer ?
#
loop_
_entity_poly.entity_id
_entity_poly.type
_entity_poly.pdbx_seq_one_letter_code
_entity_poly.pdbx_strand_id
1 'polypeptide(L)'
;VPANSVLLYDPKFLSVEKDVLTSFGFQVLKENEEAKRCCERPTLFYMPHCGKSLYNNLLFANWSPDRLCHVVIIGNSFTNMVQKSVFKQSTNIRKFLYTVEL
;
A
#
# COMPACT_ATOMS: atom_id res chain seq x y z
N VAL A 1 -7.00 -11.06 -11.06
CA VAL A 1 -5.60 -11.13 -10.56
C VAL A 1 -5.38 -12.53 -10.00
N PRO A 2 -4.34 -13.28 -10.41
CA PRO A 2 -4.06 -14.62 -9.86
C PRO A 2 -3.86 -14.58 -8.34
N ALA A 3 -4.46 -15.51 -7.58
CA ALA A 3 -4.42 -15.49 -6.11
C ALA A 3 -2.99 -15.53 -5.55
N ASN A 4 -2.10 -16.30 -6.18
CA ASN A 4 -0.69 -16.40 -5.80
C ASN A 4 0.13 -15.11 -6.04
N SER A 5 -0.44 -14.13 -6.74
CA SER A 5 0.18 -12.81 -6.96
C SER A 5 -0.36 -11.73 -6.01
N VAL A 6 -1.27 -12.11 -5.10
CA VAL A 6 -1.87 -11.22 -4.11
C VAL A 6 -1.27 -11.52 -2.74
N LEU A 7 -0.79 -10.47 -2.10
CA LEU A 7 -0.17 -10.50 -0.79
C LEU A 7 -1.11 -9.82 0.21
N LEU A 8 -1.38 -10.47 1.33
CA LEU A 8 -2.33 -10.01 2.33
C LEU A 8 -1.65 -9.87 3.69
N TYR A 9 -1.92 -8.77 4.37
CA TYR A 9 -1.49 -8.58 5.75
C TYR A 9 -2.48 -7.70 6.50
N ASP A 10 -2.93 -8.18 7.65
CA ASP A 10 -3.62 -7.40 8.66
C ASP A 10 -3.11 -7.88 10.03
N PRO A 11 -2.63 -6.99 10.91
CA PRO A 11 -2.23 -7.37 12.27
C PRO A 11 -3.37 -7.96 13.10
N LYS A 12 -4.63 -7.78 12.68
CA LYS A 12 -5.83 -8.33 13.32
C LYS A 12 -6.22 -9.71 12.81
N PHE A 13 -5.58 -10.25 11.77
CA PHE A 13 -5.90 -11.59 11.28
C PHE A 13 -5.71 -12.65 12.37
N LEU A 14 -6.78 -13.41 12.59
CA LEU A 14 -6.79 -14.64 13.37
C LEU A 14 -6.12 -15.77 12.58
N SER A 15 -5.63 -16.79 13.28
CA SER A 15 -5.02 -17.97 12.63
C SER A 15 -5.95 -18.62 11.60
N VAL A 16 -7.22 -18.80 11.94
CA VAL A 16 -8.23 -19.38 11.06
C VAL A 16 -8.43 -18.56 9.77
N GLU A 17 -8.38 -17.23 9.86
CA GLU A 17 -8.50 -16.36 8.68
C GLU A 17 -7.27 -16.53 7.77
N LYS A 18 -6.07 -16.62 8.36
CA LYS A 18 -4.83 -16.87 7.60
C LYS A 18 -4.88 -18.23 6.90
N ASP A 19 -5.39 -19.26 7.57
CA ASP A 19 -5.51 -20.61 7.02
C ASP A 19 -6.50 -20.62 5.83
N VAL A 20 -7.67 -20.00 6.01
CA VAL A 20 -8.68 -19.86 4.96
C VAL A 20 -8.11 -19.10 3.76
N LEU A 21 -7.49 -17.94 3.96
CA LEU A 21 -6.87 -17.15 2.88
C LEU A 21 -5.80 -17.96 2.13
N THR A 22 -4.96 -18.68 2.86
CA THR A 22 -3.91 -19.53 2.27
C THR A 22 -4.52 -20.69 1.47
N SER A 23 -5.60 -21.31 1.95
CA SER A 23 -6.31 -22.37 1.23
C SER A 23 -6.94 -21.90 -0.10
N PHE A 24 -7.29 -20.61 -0.20
CA PHE A 24 -7.73 -19.98 -1.44
C PHE A 24 -6.56 -19.60 -2.38
N GLY A 25 -5.32 -19.88 -1.98
CA GLY A 25 -4.11 -19.63 -2.77
C GLY A 25 -3.54 -18.22 -2.63
N PHE A 26 -4.03 -17.42 -1.68
CA PHE A 26 -3.45 -16.12 -1.36
C PHE A 26 -2.17 -16.26 -0.53
N GLN A 27 -1.28 -15.28 -0.62
CA GLN A 27 -0.05 -15.24 0.18
C GLN A 27 -0.25 -14.33 1.38
N VAL A 28 -0.42 -14.91 2.57
CA VAL A 28 -0.48 -14.14 3.82
C VAL A 28 0.94 -13.84 4.31
N LEU A 29 1.28 -12.57 4.47
CA LEU A 29 2.58 -12.16 5.00
C LEU A 29 2.70 -12.57 6.47
N LYS A 30 3.85 -13.16 6.82
CA LYS A 30 4.15 -13.59 8.19
C LYS A 30 4.58 -12.42 9.07
N GLU A 31 5.31 -11.48 8.48
CA GLU A 31 5.92 -10.35 9.17
C GLU A 31 5.17 -9.05 8.88
N ASN A 32 5.16 -8.15 9.88
CA ASN A 32 4.71 -6.78 9.68
C ASN A 32 5.79 -5.96 8.97
N GLU A 33 5.63 -5.74 7.67
CA GLU A 33 6.56 -4.89 6.92
C GLU A 33 6.35 -3.38 7.17
N GLU A 34 5.29 -3.01 7.91
CA GLU A 34 4.92 -1.60 8.14
C GLU A 34 4.74 -0.81 6.84
N ALA A 35 4.30 -1.48 5.77
CA ALA A 35 4.18 -0.98 4.41
C ALA A 35 5.51 -0.54 3.74
N LYS A 36 6.68 -0.91 4.27
CA LYS A 36 8.01 -0.61 3.69
C LYS A 36 8.39 -1.54 2.52
N ARG A 37 7.43 -1.85 1.65
CA ARG A 37 7.62 -2.75 0.51
C ARG A 37 8.22 -1.99 -0.68
N CYS A 38 9.39 -2.42 -1.17
CA CYS A 38 9.96 -1.93 -2.42
C CYS A 38 9.25 -2.56 -3.63
N CYS A 39 9.01 -1.77 -4.66
CA CYS A 39 8.36 -2.17 -5.91
C CYS A 39 9.36 -2.16 -7.07
N GLU A 40 9.50 -3.31 -7.72
CA GLU A 40 10.33 -3.48 -8.93
C GLU A 40 9.48 -3.64 -10.20
N ARG A 41 8.16 -3.71 -10.03
CA ARG A 41 7.18 -3.89 -11.11
C ARG A 41 5.87 -3.23 -10.72
N PRO A 42 5.00 -2.86 -11.68
CA PRO A 42 3.69 -2.29 -11.39
C PRO A 42 2.93 -3.10 -10.34
N THR A 43 2.63 -2.47 -9.21
CA THR A 43 2.07 -3.08 -8.00
C THR A 43 0.98 -2.18 -7.45
N LEU A 44 -0.20 -2.77 -7.26
CA LEU A 44 -1.34 -2.12 -6.65
C LEU A 44 -1.33 -2.40 -5.14
N PHE A 45 -1.31 -1.34 -4.35
CA PHE A 45 -1.50 -1.37 -2.90
C PHE A 45 -2.94 -1.01 -2.58
N TYR A 46 -3.67 -1.97 -2.01
CA TYR A 46 -5.00 -1.74 -1.46
C TYR A 46 -4.88 -1.51 0.04
N MET A 47 -5.07 -0.26 0.46
CA MET A 47 -4.81 0.20 1.83
C MET A 47 -6.00 1.02 2.38
N PRO A 48 -7.23 0.47 2.42
CA PRO A 48 -8.33 1.14 3.08
C PRO A 48 -8.07 1.22 4.59
N HIS A 49 -8.52 2.29 5.24
CA HIS A 49 -8.42 2.51 6.69
C HIS A 49 -6.99 2.48 7.28
N CYS A 50 -5.94 2.41 6.45
CA CYS A 50 -4.56 2.52 6.90
C CYS A 50 -4.24 3.92 7.45
N GLY A 51 -3.41 3.97 8.49
CA GLY A 51 -2.92 5.23 9.05
C GLY A 51 -1.91 5.93 8.13
N LYS A 52 -1.73 7.24 8.32
CA LYS A 52 -0.81 8.08 7.51
C LYS A 52 0.63 7.56 7.47
N SER A 53 1.11 6.96 8.55
CA SER A 53 2.46 6.41 8.65
C SER A 53 2.73 5.29 7.64
N LEU A 54 1.73 4.46 7.34
CA LEU A 54 1.88 3.35 6.38
C LEU A 54 2.03 3.87 4.94
N TYR A 55 1.26 4.87 4.54
CA TYR A 55 1.45 5.52 3.23
C TYR A 55 2.83 6.19 3.13
N ASN A 56 3.28 6.86 4.20
CA ASN A 56 4.59 7.49 4.22
C ASN A 56 5.72 6.46 4.09
N ASN A 57 5.63 5.34 4.81
CA ASN A 57 6.59 4.25 4.74
C ASN A 57 6.66 3.65 3.33
N LEU A 58 5.50 3.44 2.69
CA LEU A 58 5.43 2.93 1.32
C LEU A 58 6.07 3.88 0.31
N LEU A 59 5.75 5.17 0.39
CA LEU A 59 6.34 6.18 -0.49
C LEU A 59 7.86 6.30 -0.25
N PHE A 60 8.28 6.30 1.01
CA PHE A 60 9.69 6.40 1.39
C PHE A 60 10.51 5.20 0.88
N ALA A 61 9.99 3.97 1.01
CA ALA A 61 10.65 2.76 0.49
C ALA A 61 10.83 2.78 -1.04
N ASN A 62 10.01 3.56 -1.75
CA ASN A 62 9.98 3.65 -3.20
C ASN A 62 10.41 5.03 -3.73
N TRP A 63 11.12 5.86 -2.95
CA TRP A 63 11.37 7.28 -3.27
C TRP A 63 12.41 7.53 -4.37
N SER A 64 12.18 6.97 -5.56
CA SER A 64 12.89 7.27 -6.80
C SER A 64 11.91 7.25 -7.99
N PRO A 65 12.15 7.99 -9.08
CA PRO A 65 11.28 7.97 -10.26
C PRO A 65 11.08 6.55 -10.83
N ASP A 66 12.15 5.74 -10.87
CA ASP A 66 12.12 4.37 -11.39
C ASP A 66 11.29 3.41 -10.53
N ARG A 67 11.05 3.73 -9.25
CA ARG A 67 10.24 2.91 -8.34
C ARG A 67 8.83 3.45 -8.16
N LEU A 68 8.66 4.76 -8.03
CA LEU A 68 7.34 5.38 -7.88
C LEU A 68 6.43 5.14 -9.10
N CYS A 69 7.01 5.01 -10.29
CA CYS A 69 6.23 4.68 -11.50
C CYS A 69 5.55 3.30 -11.43
N HIS A 70 5.98 2.43 -10.51
CA HIS A 70 5.41 1.13 -10.26
C HIS A 70 4.37 1.10 -9.14
N VAL A 71 4.18 2.19 -8.40
CA VAL A 71 3.29 2.23 -7.24
C VAL A 71 1.93 2.79 -7.63
N VAL A 72 0.88 2.00 -7.45
CA VAL A 72 -0.51 2.47 -7.50
C VAL A 72 -1.14 2.22 -6.13
N ILE A 73 -1.79 3.23 -5.56
CA ILE A 73 -2.40 3.13 -4.22
C ILE A 73 -3.90 3.38 -4.34
N ILE A 74 -4.71 2.41 -3.91
CA ILE A 74 -6.13 2.61 -3.60
C ILE A 74 -6.25 2.63 -2.08
N GLY A 75 -6.72 3.74 -1.52
CA GLY A 75 -6.74 3.93 -0.07
C GLY A 75 -7.76 4.97 0.35
N ASN A 76 -7.66 5.43 1.60
CA ASN A 76 -8.55 6.46 2.14
C ASN A 76 -8.44 7.77 1.35
N SER A 77 -9.50 8.59 1.39
CA SER A 77 -9.47 9.95 0.86
C SER A 77 -8.25 10.71 1.39
N PHE A 78 -7.32 11.05 0.49
CA PHE A 78 -6.12 11.83 0.82
C PHE A 78 -6.45 13.29 1.15
N THR A 79 -7.69 13.73 0.92
CA THR A 79 -8.18 15.09 1.18
C THR A 79 -7.99 15.50 2.64
N ASN A 80 -8.14 14.57 3.59
CA ASN A 80 -7.86 14.80 5.03
C ASN A 80 -6.41 14.50 5.44
N MET A 81 -5.60 13.93 4.55
CA MET A 81 -4.20 13.59 4.84
C MET A 81 -3.25 14.75 4.58
N VAL A 82 -3.51 15.55 3.54
CA VAL A 82 -2.66 16.67 3.07
C VAL A 82 -2.69 17.90 4.01
N GLN A 83 -3.68 18.04 4.88
CA GLN A 83 -3.85 19.25 5.71
C GLN A 83 -2.78 19.48 6.81
N LYS A 84 -1.91 18.52 7.14
CA LYS A 84 -0.98 18.67 8.29
C LYS A 84 0.44 18.14 8.11
N SER A 85 0.82 17.65 6.94
CA SER A 85 2.19 17.19 6.69
C SER A 85 2.91 18.17 5.76
N VAL A 86 4.19 18.39 6.06
CA VAL A 86 5.16 19.12 5.24
C VAL A 86 5.45 18.33 3.95
N PHE A 87 4.41 18.02 3.17
CA PHE A 87 4.59 17.78 1.75
C PHE A 87 4.93 19.13 1.15
N LYS A 88 6.22 19.49 1.22
CA LYS A 88 6.80 20.49 0.32
C LYS A 88 6.25 20.16 -1.07
N GLN A 89 5.64 21.15 -1.69
CA GLN A 89 4.95 21.08 -2.98
C GLN A 89 5.89 20.56 -4.09
N SER A 90 6.16 19.27 -4.12
CA SER A 90 6.70 18.60 -5.28
C SER A 90 5.51 18.24 -6.16
N THR A 91 5.21 19.14 -7.08
CA THR A 91 4.17 19.05 -8.12
C THR A 91 4.21 17.72 -8.90
N ASN A 92 5.31 16.95 -8.79
CA ASN A 92 5.50 15.65 -9.45
C ASN A 92 4.82 14.44 -8.78
N ILE A 93 4.51 14.46 -7.47
CA ILE A 93 3.94 13.26 -6.81
C ILE A 93 2.46 13.07 -7.16
N ARG A 94 1.76 14.16 -7.53
CA ARG A 94 0.34 14.11 -7.93
C ARG A 94 0.07 13.24 -9.15
N LYS A 95 1.08 12.93 -9.98
CA LYS A 95 0.91 12.05 -11.15
C LYS A 95 0.72 10.56 -10.79
N PHE A 96 1.12 10.14 -9.58
CA PHE A 96 1.16 8.73 -9.18
C PHE A 96 0.16 8.38 -8.05
N LEU A 97 -0.57 9.36 -7.54
CA LEU A 97 -1.59 9.20 -6.50
C LEU A 97 -2.98 9.32 -7.11
N TYR A 98 -3.50 8.23 -7.64
CA TYR A 98 -4.92 8.14 -7.99
C TYR A 98 -5.69 7.74 -6.73
N THR A 99 -6.33 8.72 -6.09
CA THR A 99 -7.27 8.42 -5.01
C THR A 99 -8.57 7.98 -5.65
N VAL A 100 -8.89 6.69 -5.58
CA VAL A 100 -10.25 6.21 -5.86
C VAL A 100 -10.99 6.25 -4.52
N GLU A 101 -11.86 7.23 -4.34
CA GLU A 101 -12.76 7.29 -3.19
C GLU A 101 -13.89 6.27 -3.43
N LEU A 102 -14.07 5.35 -2.49
CA LEU A 102 -15.24 4.46 -2.41
C LEU A 102 -16.26 5.04 -1.44
#